data_AF-A0A7S0VQK5-F1
#
_entry.id   AF-A0A7S0VQK5-F1
#
_cell.length_a   1.000
_cell.length_b   1.000
_cell.length_c   1.000
_cell.angle_alpha   90.00
_cell.angle_beta   90.00
_cell.angle_gamma   90.00
#
_symmetry.space_group_name_H-M   'P 1'
#
loop_
_entity.id
_entity.type
_entity.pdbx_description
1 polymer ?
#
loop_
_entity_poly.entity_id
_entity_poly.type
_entity_poly.pdbx_seq_one_letter_code
_entity_poly.pdbx_strand_id
1 'polypeptide(L)'
;AEDDSHWQPQVFSPPPMARDESIRVCVRCTPGRSQAPSVKLSGRTLELTRPKTTLTKKFDFHQELCPPSSGHVVDGFLSPAIRSAVSAGEHVAAMSFGAPKTGKTTTMGEATRTAVSDVFAAVEGQHFADRMVTVSALMSAITPPAQSHMTGRQVCHEVLLDALLPHGGDAAYRGGLHVREHPRTGFFVEGLTTVCVASEAEALEYVQHAMTNFELEKQRCGGGGGAPLRVHTLVTFKVWRRKADGSEVVSEVQLLDLAGWQRAGGSTGGTSKAASSAEKALKGKVGAAPGAAVFEDLVIKAIMRVCDSLEQKMSHIPYRDSKLTRLLCNALGGRGSCLCALHVGLDSFEETEAMLQFGKRVSAIRNSVSPNSINYGALQAR
;
A
#
# COMPACT_ATOMS: atom_id res chain seq x y z
N ALA A 1 -20.04 11.93 25.21
CA ALA A 1 -21.00 11.47 24.19
C ALA A 1 -21.06 12.58 23.15
N GLU A 2 -20.14 12.52 22.18
CA GLU A 2 -20.14 13.42 21.03
C GLU A 2 -21.15 12.90 20.02
N ASP A 3 -21.82 13.83 19.35
CA ASP A 3 -22.99 13.62 18.51
C ASP A 3 -22.60 12.94 17.18
N ASP A 4 -22.80 11.63 17.09
CA ASP A 4 -22.56 10.77 15.90
C ASP A 4 -23.60 11.00 14.76
N SER A 5 -24.46 12.02 14.85
CA SER A 5 -25.61 12.21 13.95
C SER A 5 -25.29 12.59 12.50
N HIS A 6 -24.02 12.76 12.13
CA HIS A 6 -23.61 13.13 10.76
C HIS A 6 -23.29 11.94 9.84
N TRP A 7 -23.33 10.69 10.34
CA TRP A 7 -22.96 9.53 9.54
C TRP A 7 -24.06 8.47 9.55
N GLN A 8 -24.74 8.28 8.41
CA GLN A 8 -25.62 7.14 8.20
C GLN A 8 -24.88 6.08 7.36
N PRO A 9 -24.52 4.91 7.93
CA PRO A 9 -23.99 3.80 7.15
C PRO A 9 -25.05 3.35 6.14
N GLN A 10 -24.74 3.45 4.84
CA GLN A 10 -25.41 2.59 3.88
C GLN A 10 -24.63 1.27 3.83
N VAL A 11 -25.26 0.20 4.34
CA VAL A 11 -24.77 -1.16 4.20
C VAL A 11 -24.91 -1.53 2.72
N PHE A 12 -23.81 -1.48 1.98
CA PHE A 12 -23.76 -1.91 0.60
C PHE A 12 -23.15 -3.31 0.56
N SER A 13 -23.92 -4.30 0.10
CA SER A 13 -23.38 -5.62 -0.23
C SER A 13 -22.59 -5.51 -1.53
N PRO A 14 -21.30 -5.88 -1.55
CA PRO A 14 -20.50 -5.78 -2.76
C PRO A 14 -21.08 -6.70 -3.86
N PRO A 15 -21.20 -6.24 -5.11
CA PRO A 15 -21.54 -7.10 -6.23
C PRO A 15 -20.40 -8.13 -6.46
N PRO A 16 -20.71 -9.30 -7.04
CA PRO A 16 -19.70 -10.30 -7.36
C PRO A 16 -18.61 -9.73 -8.29
N MET A 17 -17.36 -10.16 -8.09
CA MET A 17 -16.18 -9.73 -8.87
C MET A 17 -16.46 -9.78 -10.38
N ALA A 18 -16.62 -8.62 -11.01
CA ALA A 18 -16.50 -8.50 -12.45
C ALA A 18 -15.00 -8.60 -12.82
N ARG A 19 -14.68 -9.38 -13.85
CA ARG A 19 -13.30 -9.64 -14.33
C ARG A 19 -12.51 -8.38 -14.73
N ASP A 20 -13.16 -7.21 -14.81
CA ASP A 20 -12.57 -5.92 -15.21
C ASP A 20 -12.02 -5.06 -14.06
N GLU A 21 -12.27 -5.40 -12.78
CA GLU A 21 -11.88 -4.55 -11.65
C GLU A 21 -10.59 -5.03 -10.97
N SER A 22 -9.49 -5.06 -11.74
CA SER A 22 -8.17 -5.49 -11.26
C SER A 22 -7.58 -4.60 -10.15
N ILE A 23 -8.07 -3.36 -10.04
CA ILE A 23 -7.68 -2.41 -9.00
C ILE A 23 -8.94 -1.89 -8.31
N ARG A 24 -9.00 -2.08 -7.00
CA ARG A 24 -10.14 -1.66 -6.18
C ARG A 24 -9.67 -0.72 -5.08
N VAL A 25 -10.46 0.31 -4.82
CA VAL A 25 -10.16 1.33 -3.80
C VAL A 25 -11.35 1.41 -2.86
N CYS A 26 -11.10 1.14 -1.58
CA CYS A 26 -12.01 1.36 -0.47
C CYS A 26 -11.63 2.64 0.24
N VAL A 27 -12.61 3.47 0.61
CA VAL A 27 -12.37 4.73 1.34
C VAL A 27 -13.04 4.64 2.71
N ARG A 28 -12.24 4.85 3.75
CA ARG A 28 -12.67 4.99 5.15
C ARG A 28 -12.38 6.40 5.63
N CYS A 29 -13.42 7.14 6.00
CA CYS A 29 -13.29 8.47 6.57
C CYS A 29 -13.27 8.38 8.10
N THR A 30 -12.36 9.10 8.75
CA THR A 30 -12.43 9.37 10.19
C THR A 30 -12.95 10.78 10.44
N PRO A 31 -13.94 10.97 11.35
CA PRO A 31 -14.48 12.29 11.66
C PRO A 31 -13.37 13.28 12.02
N GLY A 32 -13.53 14.52 11.58
CA GLY A 32 -12.61 15.62 11.90
C GLY A 32 -13.07 16.44 13.10
N ARG A 33 -12.23 17.36 13.55
CA ARG A 33 -12.56 18.33 14.62
C ARG A 33 -13.60 19.38 14.17
N SER A 34 -13.98 20.29 15.06
CA SER A 34 -14.91 21.38 14.74
C SER A 34 -14.48 22.19 13.50
N GLN A 35 -15.43 22.51 12.62
CA GLN A 35 -15.19 23.09 11.28
C GLN A 35 -14.51 22.17 10.25
N ALA A 36 -14.64 20.85 10.40
CA ALA A 36 -14.19 19.86 9.42
C ALA A 36 -14.91 19.96 8.06
N PRO A 37 -14.24 19.65 6.92
CA PRO A 37 -14.92 19.33 5.67
C PRO A 37 -15.99 18.26 5.84
N SER A 38 -17.10 18.41 5.10
CA SER A 38 -18.13 17.39 5.06
C SER A 38 -17.97 16.48 3.85
N VAL A 39 -18.27 15.19 4.04
CA VAL A 39 -18.25 14.19 2.98
C VAL A 39 -19.65 13.63 2.82
N LYS A 40 -20.16 13.66 1.59
CA LYS A 40 -21.40 12.99 1.20
C LYS A 40 -21.09 11.88 0.21
N LEU A 41 -21.81 10.78 0.34
CA LEU A 41 -21.62 9.59 -0.48
C LEU A 41 -22.91 9.35 -1.27
N SER A 42 -22.79 9.15 -2.58
CA SER A 42 -23.93 8.89 -3.47
C SER A 42 -23.52 7.84 -4.50
N GLY A 43 -23.89 6.58 -4.25
CA GLY A 43 -23.32 5.44 -4.99
C GLY A 43 -21.80 5.52 -4.99
N ARG A 44 -21.18 5.32 -6.16
CA ARG A 44 -19.73 5.35 -6.41
C ARG A 44 -19.05 6.71 -6.24
N THR A 45 -19.81 7.78 -6.03
CA THR A 45 -19.29 9.14 -5.95
C THR A 45 -19.17 9.62 -4.51
N LEU A 46 -18.00 10.13 -4.16
CA LEU A 46 -17.71 10.84 -2.92
C LEU A 46 -17.65 12.35 -3.20
N GLU A 47 -18.50 13.12 -2.54
CA GLU A 47 -18.54 14.58 -2.62
C GLU A 47 -17.94 15.20 -1.35
N LEU A 48 -16.83 15.90 -1.52
CA LEU A 48 -16.12 16.64 -0.48
C LEU A 48 -16.53 18.12 -0.54
N THR A 49 -17.02 18.66 0.57
CA THR A 49 -17.41 20.08 0.68
C THR A 49 -16.48 20.82 1.62
N ARG A 50 -15.95 21.96 1.18
CA ARG A 50 -15.10 22.82 2.01
C ARG A 50 -15.95 23.58 3.03
N PRO A 51 -15.55 23.61 4.32
CA PRO A 51 -16.27 24.32 5.38
C PRO A 51 -16.51 25.79 5.03
N LYS A 52 -17.70 26.31 5.38
CA LYS A 52 -18.07 27.73 5.24
C LYS A 52 -18.00 28.28 3.80
N THR A 53 -17.99 27.40 2.79
CA THR A 53 -17.98 27.78 1.38
C THR A 53 -18.92 26.90 0.57
N THR A 54 -19.19 27.28 -0.68
CA THR A 54 -19.92 26.46 -1.66
C THR A 54 -19.01 25.54 -2.49
N LEU A 55 -17.70 25.52 -2.19
CA LEU A 55 -16.75 24.72 -2.95
C LEU A 55 -16.96 23.23 -2.65
N THR A 56 -17.41 22.50 -3.66
CA THR A 56 -17.56 21.04 -3.64
C THR A 56 -16.67 20.38 -4.69
N LYS A 57 -16.15 19.19 -4.37
CA LYS A 57 -15.37 18.36 -5.29
C LYS A 57 -15.89 16.93 -5.26
N LYS A 58 -16.03 16.34 -6.45
CA LYS A 58 -16.55 14.97 -6.62
C LYS A 58 -15.44 14.02 -7.04
N PHE A 59 -15.44 12.84 -6.43
CA PHE A 59 -14.48 11.77 -6.66
C PHE A 59 -15.23 10.47 -6.92
N ASP A 60 -15.08 9.91 -8.11
CA ASP A 60 -15.68 8.64 -8.47
C ASP A 60 -14.70 7.50 -8.18
N PHE A 61 -15.15 6.49 -7.44
CA PHE A 61 -14.40 5.28 -7.11
C PHE A 61 -15.22 4.05 -7.50
N HIS A 62 -14.56 2.90 -7.70
CA HIS A 62 -15.26 1.65 -8.05
C HIS A 62 -16.10 1.08 -6.86
N GLN A 63 -15.84 1.60 -5.65
CA GLN A 63 -16.50 1.44 -4.34
C GLN A 63 -16.76 0.04 -3.77
N GLU A 64 -16.14 -0.15 -2.59
CA GLU A 64 -16.82 -0.54 -1.35
C GLU A 64 -16.52 0.57 -0.31
N LEU A 65 -17.54 1.25 0.24
CA LEU A 65 -17.32 2.17 1.37
C LEU A 65 -17.43 1.36 2.64
N CYS A 66 -16.38 1.37 3.45
CA CYS A 66 -16.44 0.71 4.74
C CYS A 66 -16.96 1.67 5.81
N PRO A 67 -17.82 1.17 6.71
CA PRO A 67 -18.06 1.81 7.99
C PRO A 67 -16.77 2.16 8.73
N PRO A 68 -16.82 3.07 9.72
CA PRO A 68 -15.63 3.52 10.42
C PRO A 68 -14.91 2.43 11.22
N SER A 69 -15.38 1.17 11.21
CA SER A 69 -14.71 0.03 11.83
C SER A 69 -13.62 -0.57 10.94
N SER A 70 -12.49 -0.94 11.55
CA SER A 70 -11.39 -1.61 10.86
C SER A 70 -11.80 -3.00 10.33
N GLY A 71 -12.60 -3.74 11.12
CA GLY A 71 -13.06 -5.08 10.76
C GLY A 71 -13.83 -5.14 9.43
N HIS A 72 -14.65 -4.13 9.10
CA HIS A 72 -15.36 -4.14 7.81
C HIS A 72 -14.44 -4.02 6.59
N VAL A 73 -13.34 -3.25 6.71
CA VAL A 73 -12.33 -3.17 5.64
C VAL A 73 -11.66 -4.53 5.45
N VAL A 74 -11.35 -5.20 6.55
CA VAL A 74 -10.70 -6.51 6.52
C VAL A 74 -11.67 -7.56 5.98
N ASP A 75 -12.78 -7.81 6.68
CA ASP A 75 -13.71 -8.90 6.42
C ASP A 75 -14.48 -8.75 5.11
N GLY A 76 -14.87 -7.51 4.77
CA GLY A 76 -15.71 -7.22 3.60
C GLY A 76 -14.93 -7.00 2.32
N PHE A 77 -13.79 -6.31 2.41
CA PHE A 77 -13.07 -5.82 1.23
C PHE A 77 -11.77 -6.59 0.94
N LEU A 78 -10.92 -6.78 1.95
CA LEU A 78 -9.60 -7.40 1.78
C LEU A 78 -9.66 -8.92 1.76
N SER A 79 -10.23 -9.54 2.79
CA SER A 79 -10.21 -10.99 2.99
C SER A 79 -10.85 -11.79 1.84
N PRO A 80 -12.04 -11.44 1.31
CA PRO A 80 -12.64 -12.19 0.20
C PRO A 80 -11.76 -12.17 -1.06
N ALA A 81 -11.10 -11.04 -1.32
CA ALA A 81 -10.25 -10.85 -2.48
C ALA A 81 -8.92 -11.60 -2.36
N ILE A 82 -8.34 -11.60 -1.16
CA ILE A 82 -7.15 -12.40 -0.85
C ILE A 82 -7.47 -13.89 -1.05
N ARG A 83 -8.56 -14.38 -0.46
CA ARG A 83 -8.99 -15.79 -0.63
C ARG A 83 -9.21 -16.15 -2.10
N SER A 84 -9.85 -15.26 -2.86
CA SER A 84 -10.09 -15.46 -4.30
C SER A 84 -8.79 -15.52 -5.10
N ALA A 85 -7.88 -14.57 -4.90
CA ALA A 85 -6.60 -14.52 -5.60
C ALA A 85 -5.71 -15.72 -5.27
N VAL A 86 -5.63 -16.11 -3.98
CA VAL A 86 -4.91 -17.31 -3.55
C VAL A 86 -5.53 -18.54 -4.21
N SER A 87 -6.84 -18.69 -4.16
CA SER A 87 -7.54 -19.82 -4.80
C SER A 87 -7.24 -19.91 -6.30
N ALA A 88 -7.22 -18.78 -6.99
CA ALA A 88 -6.97 -18.67 -8.43
C ALA A 88 -5.49 -18.83 -8.83
N GLY A 89 -4.56 -18.70 -7.88
CA GLY A 89 -3.12 -18.73 -8.21
C GLY A 89 -2.58 -17.40 -8.73
N GLU A 90 -3.18 -16.30 -8.28
CA GLU A 90 -2.89 -14.95 -8.74
C GLU A 90 -2.06 -14.18 -7.70
N HIS A 91 -1.46 -13.08 -8.16
CA HIS A 91 -0.82 -12.11 -7.27
C HIS A 91 -1.86 -11.08 -6.82
N VAL A 92 -1.89 -10.76 -5.52
CA VAL A 92 -2.71 -9.69 -4.95
C VAL A 92 -1.86 -8.84 -4.01
N ALA A 93 -1.91 -7.52 -4.18
CA ALA A 93 -1.35 -6.60 -3.20
C ALA A 93 -2.47 -5.79 -2.55
N ALA A 94 -2.51 -5.77 -1.22
CA ALA A 94 -3.34 -4.87 -0.45
C ALA A 94 -2.46 -3.79 0.17
N MET A 95 -2.82 -2.53 -0.01
CA MET A 95 -2.11 -1.39 0.56
C MET A 95 -3.05 -0.51 1.39
N SER A 96 -2.57 -0.01 2.52
CA SER A 96 -3.23 1.03 3.30
C SER A 96 -2.49 2.35 3.15
N PHE A 97 -3.22 3.41 2.80
CA PHE A 97 -2.68 4.76 2.69
C PHE A 97 -3.58 5.75 3.40
N GLY A 98 -2.99 6.67 4.17
CA GLY A 98 -3.80 7.65 4.89
C GLY A 98 -3.01 8.53 5.85
N ALA A 99 -3.69 9.54 6.39
CA ALA A 99 -3.08 10.46 7.33
C ALA A 99 -2.70 9.74 8.65
N PRO A 100 -1.71 10.24 9.42
CA PRO A 100 -1.43 9.71 10.74
C PRO A 100 -2.69 9.65 11.61
N LYS A 101 -2.78 8.63 12.48
CA LYS A 101 -3.88 8.45 13.46
C LYS A 101 -5.28 8.22 12.87
N THR A 102 -5.39 7.89 11.58
CA THR A 102 -6.67 7.53 10.91
C THR A 102 -7.00 6.02 10.95
N GLY A 103 -6.26 5.24 11.74
CA GLY A 103 -6.49 3.79 11.91
C GLY A 103 -5.87 2.89 10.83
N LYS A 104 -5.06 3.43 9.91
CA LYS A 104 -4.41 2.67 8.82
C LYS A 104 -3.58 1.47 9.31
N THR A 105 -2.69 1.69 10.30
CA THR A 105 -1.77 0.67 10.82
C THR A 105 -2.52 -0.38 11.63
N THR A 106 -3.58 0.03 12.33
CA THR A 106 -4.50 -0.92 13.01
C THR A 106 -5.17 -1.82 11.99
N THR A 107 -5.70 -1.25 10.91
CA THR A 107 -6.42 -1.98 9.86
C THR A 107 -5.47 -2.92 9.11
N MET A 108 -4.29 -2.46 8.71
CA MET A 108 -3.33 -3.33 8.02
C MET A 108 -2.72 -4.37 8.95
N GLY A 109 -2.53 -4.08 10.24
CA GLY A 109 -2.11 -5.08 11.21
C GLY A 109 -3.15 -6.19 11.42
N GLU A 110 -4.44 -5.82 11.47
CA GLU A 110 -5.56 -6.77 11.51
C GLU A 110 -5.67 -7.56 10.20
N ALA A 111 -5.56 -6.89 9.05
CA ALA A 111 -5.56 -7.52 7.74
C ALA A 111 -4.40 -8.52 7.58
N THR A 112 -3.21 -8.18 8.08
CA THR A 112 -2.03 -9.07 7.98
C THR A 112 -2.23 -10.34 8.81
N ARG A 113 -2.82 -10.24 10.01
CA ARG A 113 -3.16 -11.42 10.82
C ARG A 113 -4.25 -12.26 10.17
N THR A 114 -5.31 -11.62 9.67
CA THR A 114 -6.44 -12.30 9.02
C THR A 114 -6.01 -12.95 7.70
N ALA A 115 -5.07 -12.34 6.98
CA ALA A 115 -4.49 -12.89 5.76
C ALA A 115 -3.82 -14.25 6.00
N VAL A 116 -3.31 -14.53 7.21
CA VAL A 116 -2.81 -15.86 7.58
C VAL A 116 -3.94 -16.88 7.45
N SER A 117 -5.05 -16.68 8.17
CA SER A 117 -6.22 -17.56 8.10
C SER A 117 -6.80 -17.64 6.70
N ASP A 118 -6.87 -16.52 5.96
CA ASP A 118 -7.37 -16.48 4.58
C ASP A 118 -6.52 -17.31 3.62
N VAL A 119 -5.19 -17.22 3.74
CA VAL A 119 -4.25 -18.00 2.91
C VAL A 119 -4.42 -19.49 3.20
N PHE A 120 -4.45 -19.90 4.47
CA PHE A 120 -4.59 -21.31 4.82
C PHE A 120 -5.95 -21.88 4.43
N ALA A 121 -7.04 -21.15 4.70
CA ALA A 121 -8.39 -21.55 4.30
C ALA A 121 -8.54 -21.70 2.77
N ALA A 122 -7.97 -20.78 1.99
CA ALA A 122 -8.01 -20.84 0.52
C ALA A 122 -7.25 -22.05 -0.05
N VAL A 123 -6.25 -22.56 0.68
CA VAL A 123 -5.43 -23.70 0.27
C VAL A 123 -6.02 -25.03 0.73
N GLU A 124 -6.73 -25.07 1.87
CA GLU A 124 -7.39 -26.28 2.37
C GLU A 124 -8.60 -26.71 1.55
N GLY A 125 -9.32 -25.75 0.94
CA GLY A 125 -10.50 -26.03 0.12
C GLY A 125 -10.22 -26.70 -1.24
N GLN A 126 -8.99 -27.11 -1.52
CA GLN A 126 -8.57 -27.59 -2.84
C GLN A 126 -7.69 -28.84 -2.74
N HIS A 127 -7.96 -29.85 -3.57
CA HIS A 127 -7.17 -31.08 -3.63
C HIS A 127 -5.85 -30.84 -4.41
N PHE A 128 -4.77 -30.55 -3.68
CA PHE A 128 -3.42 -30.44 -4.21
C PHE A 128 -2.55 -31.63 -3.78
N ALA A 129 -1.62 -32.03 -4.65
CA ALA A 129 -0.67 -33.09 -4.35
C ALA A 129 0.35 -32.62 -3.30
N ASP A 130 0.96 -31.44 -3.55
CA ASP A 130 1.89 -30.80 -2.64
C ASP A 130 1.52 -29.31 -2.49
N ARG A 131 1.85 -28.74 -1.32
CA ARG A 131 1.71 -27.32 -1.03
C ARG A 131 2.86 -26.83 -0.16
N MET A 132 3.24 -25.57 -0.36
CA MET A 132 4.20 -24.86 0.48
C MET A 132 3.74 -23.42 0.65
N VAL A 133 3.70 -22.95 1.89
CA VAL A 133 3.44 -21.55 2.23
C VAL A 133 4.74 -20.98 2.80
N THR A 134 5.14 -19.81 2.30
CA THR A 134 6.28 -19.09 2.85
C THR A 134 5.91 -17.68 3.26
N VAL A 135 6.51 -17.20 4.35
CA VAL A 135 6.34 -15.83 4.86
C VAL A 135 7.66 -15.08 4.75
N SER A 136 7.59 -13.83 4.33
CA SER A 136 8.70 -12.86 4.42
C SER A 136 8.16 -11.51 4.86
N ALA A 137 8.98 -10.72 5.53
CA ALA A 137 8.58 -9.40 6.01
C ALA A 137 9.71 -8.38 5.81
N LEU A 138 9.38 -7.25 5.20
CA LEU A 138 10.31 -6.22 4.76
C LEU A 138 9.92 -4.85 5.34
N MET A 139 10.90 -4.09 5.79
CA MET A 139 10.76 -2.65 6.07
C MET A 139 11.39 -1.84 4.96
N SER A 140 10.70 -0.78 4.53
CA SER A 140 11.25 0.26 3.68
C SER A 140 11.33 1.56 4.46
N ALA A 141 12.53 1.86 4.97
CA ALA A 141 12.82 3.05 5.75
C ALA A 141 13.33 4.19 4.85
N ILE A 142 12.67 5.34 4.92
CA ILE A 142 13.01 6.54 4.15
C ILE A 142 13.72 7.53 5.06
N THR A 143 14.97 7.86 4.69
CA THR A 143 15.78 8.86 5.41
C THR A 143 15.15 10.25 5.33
N PRO A 144 15.34 11.08 6.37
CA PRO A 144 15.05 12.50 6.26
C PRO A 144 15.73 13.10 5.03
N PRO A 145 15.13 14.13 4.39
CA PRO A 145 15.73 14.79 3.25
C PRO A 145 17.08 15.41 3.65
N ALA A 146 18.16 14.98 3.00
CA ALA A 146 19.49 15.57 3.13
C ALA A 146 19.80 16.40 1.88
N GLN A 147 20.50 17.52 2.05
CA GLN A 147 20.93 18.31 0.90
C GLN A 147 22.14 17.66 0.23
N SER A 148 22.03 17.35 -1.06
CA SER A 148 23.16 16.89 -1.87
C SER A 148 24.20 18.00 -1.97
N HIS A 149 25.42 17.74 -1.51
CA HIS A 149 26.54 18.69 -1.60
C HIS A 149 26.89 19.09 -3.05
N MET A 150 26.61 18.23 -4.03
CA MET A 150 26.93 18.49 -5.44
C MET A 150 25.82 19.25 -6.17
N THR A 151 24.55 18.94 -5.90
CA THR A 151 23.42 19.47 -6.68
C THR A 151 22.58 20.49 -5.94
N GLY A 152 22.81 20.66 -4.63
CA GLY A 152 21.98 21.49 -3.75
C GLY A 152 20.55 20.96 -3.57
N ARG A 153 20.18 19.82 -4.20
CA ARG A 153 18.83 19.23 -4.13
C ARG A 153 18.66 18.41 -2.86
N GLN A 154 17.44 18.40 -2.33
CA GLN A 154 17.06 17.46 -1.28
C GLN A 154 16.98 16.04 -1.84
N VAL A 155 17.61 15.09 -1.15
CA VAL A 155 17.65 13.67 -1.46
C VAL A 155 17.18 12.90 -0.24
N CYS A 156 16.23 12.00 -0.43
CA CYS A 156 15.88 10.98 0.55
C CYS A 156 16.46 9.65 0.08
N HIS A 157 16.97 8.84 1.01
CA HIS A 157 17.47 7.50 0.73
C HIS A 157 16.46 6.46 1.22
N GLU A 158 16.26 5.41 0.42
CA GLU A 158 15.41 4.26 0.76
C GLU A 158 16.28 3.07 1.16
N VAL A 159 16.16 2.67 2.42
CA VAL A 159 16.87 1.54 3.02
C VAL A 159 15.86 0.40 3.25
N LEU A 160 16.19 -0.79 2.77
CA LEU A 160 15.37 -1.99 3.00
C LEU A 160 15.97 -2.79 4.14
N LEU A 161 15.12 -3.30 5.04
CA LEU A 161 15.53 -4.12 6.18
C LEU A 161 14.64 -5.37 6.29
N ASP A 162 15.22 -6.46 6.79
CA ASP A 162 14.53 -7.73 7.03
C ASP A 162 13.80 -7.71 8.38
N ALA A 163 12.47 -7.70 8.37
CA ALA A 163 11.71 -7.61 9.60
C ALA A 163 11.55 -8.93 10.35
N LEU A 164 11.93 -10.07 9.76
CA LEU A 164 11.96 -11.35 10.47
C LEU A 164 13.21 -11.53 11.33
N LEU A 165 14.24 -10.70 11.11
CA LEU A 165 15.47 -10.76 11.88
C LEU A 165 15.50 -9.62 12.92
N PRO A 166 15.99 -9.89 14.14
CA PRO A 166 16.28 -8.82 15.08
C PRO A 166 17.37 -7.94 14.46
N HIS A 167 17.12 -6.65 14.35
CA HIS A 167 18.11 -5.74 13.81
C HIS A 167 19.21 -5.49 14.82
N GLY A 168 20.46 -5.80 14.43
CA GLY A 168 21.65 -5.44 15.20
C GLY A 168 21.94 -3.93 15.20
N GLY A 169 23.05 -3.54 15.81
CA GLY A 169 23.51 -2.15 15.86
C GLY A 169 23.75 -1.49 14.49
N ASP A 170 24.03 -0.18 14.49
CA ASP A 170 24.11 0.72 13.31
C ASP A 170 24.88 0.20 12.08
N ALA A 171 25.82 -0.73 12.23
CA ALA A 171 26.63 -1.25 11.12
C ALA A 171 25.83 -2.09 10.12
N ALA A 172 24.86 -2.89 10.56
CA ALA A 172 23.99 -3.67 9.67
C ALA A 172 22.99 -2.77 8.91
N TYR A 173 22.69 -1.59 9.46
CA TYR A 173 21.80 -0.59 8.87
C TYR A 173 22.41 0.11 7.65
N ARG A 174 23.74 0.23 7.56
CA ARG A 174 24.41 1.06 6.52
C ARG A 174 24.39 0.45 5.12
N GLY A 175 24.23 -0.86 4.97
CA GLY A 175 24.15 -1.51 3.67
C GLY A 175 22.73 -1.61 3.12
N GLY A 176 21.77 -1.97 4.00
CA GLY A 176 20.41 -2.32 3.63
C GLY A 176 20.33 -3.52 2.67
N LEU A 177 19.13 -4.03 2.43
CA LEU A 177 18.89 -5.04 1.40
C LEU A 177 18.79 -4.40 0.01
N HIS A 178 19.13 -5.19 -1.00
CA HIS A 178 19.17 -4.76 -2.40
C HIS A 178 18.08 -5.44 -3.22
N VAL A 179 17.43 -4.66 -4.08
CA VAL A 179 16.45 -5.20 -5.04
C VAL A 179 17.17 -5.63 -6.32
N ARG A 180 17.06 -6.90 -6.65
CA ARG A 180 17.52 -7.53 -7.89
C ARG A 180 16.33 -7.82 -8.81
N GLU A 181 16.62 -8.18 -10.05
CA GLU A 181 15.62 -8.48 -11.06
C GLU A 181 15.97 -9.83 -11.69
N HIS A 182 15.04 -10.78 -11.62
CA HIS A 182 15.18 -12.09 -12.25
C HIS A 182 14.32 -12.13 -13.52
N PRO A 183 14.83 -12.64 -14.67
CA PRO A 183 14.12 -12.56 -15.95
C PRO A 183 12.72 -13.19 -15.97
N ARG A 184 12.46 -14.19 -15.13
CA ARG A 184 11.16 -14.90 -15.09
C ARG A 184 10.27 -14.49 -13.92
N THR A 185 10.85 -14.17 -12.77
CA THR A 185 10.09 -13.95 -11.52
C THR A 185 10.00 -12.48 -11.15
N GLY A 186 10.63 -11.59 -11.93
CA GLY A 186 10.60 -10.16 -11.70
C GLY A 186 11.52 -9.72 -10.57
N PHE A 187 11.16 -8.61 -9.93
CA PHE A 187 11.96 -8.01 -8.86
C PHE A 187 11.88 -8.82 -7.57
N PHE A 188 13.01 -8.96 -6.88
CA PHE A 188 13.10 -9.62 -5.58
C PHE A 188 14.16 -8.95 -4.71
N VAL A 189 14.10 -9.19 -3.40
CA VAL A 189 15.08 -8.66 -2.44
C VAL A 189 16.14 -9.72 -2.19
N GLU A 190 17.39 -9.43 -2.54
CA GLU A 190 18.53 -10.30 -2.26
C GLU A 190 18.82 -10.31 -0.76
N GLY A 191 18.92 -11.51 -0.19
CA GLY A 191 19.20 -11.71 1.23
C GLY A 191 18.00 -11.51 2.18
N LEU A 192 16.78 -11.34 1.66
CA LEU A 192 15.58 -11.30 2.49
C LEU A 192 15.22 -12.70 3.01
N THR A 193 15.08 -12.84 4.32
CA THR A 193 14.66 -14.08 4.97
C THR A 193 13.27 -14.47 4.50
N THR A 194 13.14 -15.72 4.08
CA THR A 194 11.88 -16.34 3.69
C THR A 194 11.75 -17.65 4.44
N VAL A 195 10.73 -17.76 5.29
CA VAL A 195 10.50 -18.95 6.13
C VAL A 195 9.38 -19.78 5.55
N CYS A 196 9.58 -21.09 5.46
CA CYS A 196 8.52 -22.04 5.15
C CYS A 196 7.72 -22.32 6.42
N VAL A 197 6.39 -22.30 6.33
CA VAL A 197 5.50 -22.50 7.47
C VAL A 197 4.58 -23.69 7.20
N ALA A 198 4.45 -24.58 8.19
CA ALA A 198 3.68 -25.81 8.10
C ALA A 198 2.23 -25.66 8.59
N SER A 199 1.95 -24.64 9.39
CA SER A 199 0.62 -24.40 9.98
C SER A 199 0.26 -22.92 10.07
N GLU A 200 -1.04 -22.65 10.19
CA GLU A 200 -1.57 -21.30 10.42
C GLU A 200 -0.98 -20.68 11.69
N ALA A 201 -0.86 -21.46 12.76
CA ALA A 201 -0.30 -21.02 14.03
C ALA A 201 1.16 -20.57 13.90
N GLU A 202 2.00 -21.36 13.24
CA GLU A 202 3.41 -21.02 12.98
C GLU A 202 3.55 -19.77 12.11
N ALA A 203 2.72 -19.65 11.06
CA ALA A 203 2.70 -18.46 10.22
C ALA A 203 2.31 -17.21 11.02
N LEU A 204 1.35 -17.33 11.93
CA LEU A 204 0.92 -16.22 12.78
C LEU A 204 2.02 -15.81 13.78
N GLU A 205 2.81 -16.75 14.31
CA GLU A 205 3.98 -16.44 15.16
C GLU A 205 5.02 -15.59 14.41
N TYR A 206 5.38 -15.96 13.17
CA TYR A 206 6.31 -15.17 12.36
C TYR A 206 5.76 -13.80 12.00
N VAL A 207 4.45 -13.69 11.70
CA VAL A 207 3.80 -12.40 11.47
C VAL A 207 3.85 -11.52 12.72
N GLN A 208 3.53 -12.06 13.90
CA GLN A 208 3.60 -11.32 15.16
C GLN A 208 5.03 -10.89 15.50
N HIS A 209 6.01 -11.76 15.24
CA HIS A 209 7.42 -11.46 15.39
C HIS A 209 7.84 -10.28 14.50
N ALA A 210 7.49 -10.33 13.21
CA ALA A 210 7.75 -9.23 12.27
C ALA A 210 7.09 -7.92 12.71
N MET A 211 5.84 -7.98 13.16
CA MET A 211 5.11 -6.81 13.67
C MET A 211 5.75 -6.18 14.91
N THR A 212 6.30 -7.00 15.79
CA THR A 212 7.03 -6.53 16.97
C THR A 212 8.33 -5.84 16.55
N ASN A 213 9.11 -6.44 15.64
CA ASN A 213 10.32 -5.84 15.11
C ASN A 213 10.03 -4.52 14.37
N PHE A 214 8.92 -4.44 13.63
CA PHE A 214 8.47 -3.19 12.99
C PHE A 214 8.30 -2.06 14.01
N GLU A 215 7.60 -2.32 15.11
CA GLU A 215 7.33 -1.29 16.11
C GLU A 215 8.61 -0.86 16.85
N LEU A 216 9.49 -1.82 17.18
CA LEU A 216 10.79 -1.54 17.76
C LEU A 216 11.66 -0.67 16.85
N GLU A 217 11.71 -0.97 15.56
CA GLU A 217 12.48 -0.17 14.60
C GLU A 217 11.91 1.22 14.41
N LYS A 218 10.59 1.35 14.33
CA LYS A 218 9.94 2.64 14.25
C LYS A 218 10.25 3.52 15.45
N GLN A 219 10.32 2.94 16.65
CA GLN A 219 10.73 3.64 17.88
C GLN A 219 12.21 4.00 17.84
N ARG A 220 13.10 3.07 17.46
CA ARG A 220 14.54 3.31 17.32
C ARG A 220 14.83 4.47 16.36
N CYS A 221 14.18 4.45 15.20
CA CYS A 221 14.32 5.44 14.16
C CYS A 221 13.71 6.81 14.53
N GLY A 222 12.76 6.85 15.47
CA GLY A 222 12.10 8.07 15.92
C GLY A 222 12.63 8.68 17.22
N GLY A 223 13.43 7.93 17.99
CA GLY A 223 13.82 8.30 19.36
C GLY A 223 15.18 8.98 19.53
N GLY A 224 16.10 8.88 18.56
CA GLY A 224 17.48 9.31 18.74
C GLY A 224 17.87 10.56 17.95
N GLY A 225 17.46 11.76 18.38
CA GLY A 225 18.01 13.08 17.96
C GLY A 225 18.00 13.45 16.46
N GLY A 226 17.78 12.50 15.56
CA GLY A 226 17.55 12.66 14.13
C GLY A 226 16.05 12.65 13.84
N ALA A 227 15.66 13.26 12.72
CA ALA A 227 14.26 13.25 12.29
C ALA A 227 13.77 11.81 12.06
N PRO A 228 12.52 11.48 12.41
CA PRO A 228 12.00 10.12 12.33
C PRO A 228 12.05 9.60 10.90
N LEU A 229 12.60 8.39 10.72
CA LEU A 229 12.51 7.67 9.46
C LEU A 229 11.04 7.35 9.17
N ARG A 230 10.58 7.61 7.94
CA ARG A 230 9.26 7.14 7.50
C ARG A 230 9.41 5.68 7.09
N VAL A 231 8.78 4.78 7.83
CA VAL A 231 8.90 3.32 7.62
C VAL A 231 7.61 2.77 7.04
N HIS A 232 7.70 2.20 5.85
CA HIS A 232 6.65 1.41 5.21
C HIS A 232 6.90 -0.07 5.50
N THR A 233 5.86 -0.88 5.70
CA THR A 233 6.00 -2.32 5.99
C THR A 233 5.37 -3.15 4.87
N LEU A 234 6.02 -4.24 4.49
CA LEU A 234 5.54 -5.17 3.47
C LEU A 234 5.65 -6.60 4.01
N VAL A 235 4.52 -7.25 4.27
CA VAL A 235 4.46 -8.67 4.60
C VAL A 235 4.01 -9.43 3.36
N THR A 236 4.74 -10.48 3.00
CA THR A 236 4.46 -11.27 1.79
C THR A 236 4.24 -12.73 2.15
N PHE A 237 3.09 -13.26 1.76
CA PHE A 237 2.82 -14.69 1.73
C PHE A 237 2.96 -15.19 0.30
N LYS A 238 3.76 -16.23 0.11
CA LYS A 238 3.85 -16.91 -1.18
C LYS A 238 3.40 -18.35 -1.01
N VAL A 239 2.50 -18.77 -1.87
CA VAL A 239 1.85 -20.07 -1.81
C VAL A 239 2.15 -20.80 -3.10
N TRP A 240 3.00 -21.81 -3.01
CA TRP A 240 3.27 -22.73 -4.11
C TRP A 240 2.42 -23.98 -3.94
N ARG A 241 1.83 -24.46 -5.04
CA ARG A 241 0.97 -25.63 -5.07
C ARG A 241 1.25 -26.44 -6.33
N ARG A 242 1.25 -27.78 -6.19
CA ARG A 242 1.30 -28.70 -7.31
C ARG A 242 -0.06 -29.38 -7.49
N LYS A 243 -0.65 -29.21 -8.67
CA LYS A 243 -1.89 -29.89 -9.07
C LYS A 243 -1.63 -31.36 -9.39
N ALA A 244 -2.70 -32.15 -9.41
CA ALA A 244 -2.65 -33.57 -9.76
C ALA A 244 -2.14 -33.82 -11.19
N ASP A 245 -2.34 -32.87 -12.11
CA ASP A 245 -1.81 -32.91 -13.48
C ASP A 245 -0.32 -32.56 -13.59
N GLY A 246 0.36 -32.33 -12.44
CA GLY A 246 1.76 -31.95 -12.37
C GLY A 246 2.03 -30.47 -12.65
N SER A 247 1.01 -29.66 -12.98
CA SER A 247 1.20 -28.22 -13.12
C SER A 247 1.44 -27.55 -11.76
N GLU A 248 2.31 -26.56 -11.76
CA GLU A 248 2.63 -25.77 -10.59
C GLU A 248 1.94 -24.43 -10.65
N VAL A 249 1.46 -23.96 -9.50
CA VAL A 249 0.79 -22.66 -9.36
C VAL A 249 1.39 -21.92 -8.19
N VAL A 250 1.66 -20.64 -8.39
CA VAL A 250 2.20 -19.74 -7.36
C VAL A 250 1.26 -18.56 -7.19
N SER A 251 0.66 -18.42 -6.02
CA SER A 251 -0.01 -17.17 -5.63
C SER A 251 0.86 -16.39 -4.66
N GLU A 252 0.72 -15.07 -4.68
CA GLU A 252 1.48 -14.16 -3.84
C GLU A 252 0.55 -13.08 -3.27
N VAL A 253 0.57 -12.92 -1.96
CA VAL A 253 -0.23 -11.95 -1.21
C VAL A 253 0.72 -10.97 -0.55
N GLN A 254 0.65 -9.71 -0.95
CA GLN A 254 1.46 -8.64 -0.41
C GLN A 254 0.59 -7.68 0.42
N LEU A 255 0.94 -7.47 1.68
CA LEU A 255 0.23 -6.58 2.61
C LEU A 255 1.15 -5.42 2.94
N LEU A 256 0.79 -4.22 2.47
CA LEU A 256 1.60 -3.02 2.52
C LEU A 256 0.97 -1.95 3.43
N ASP A 257 1.59 -1.63 4.57
CA ASP A 257 1.24 -0.42 5.32
C ASP A 257 2.14 0.73 4.88
N LEU A 258 1.57 1.71 4.16
CA LEU A 258 2.30 2.93 3.83
C LEU A 258 2.34 3.85 5.05
N ALA A 259 3.54 4.37 5.36
CA ALA A 259 3.75 5.36 6.40
C ALA A 259 2.79 6.54 6.24
N GLY A 260 2.40 7.12 7.38
CA GLY A 260 1.41 8.20 7.41
C GLY A 260 1.87 9.37 6.56
N TRP A 261 1.02 9.80 5.63
CA TRP A 261 1.37 10.92 4.76
C TRP A 261 1.22 12.24 5.52
N GLN A 262 2.09 13.20 5.25
CA GLN A 262 1.99 14.57 5.74
C GLN A 262 2.31 15.52 4.59
N ARG A 263 1.62 16.66 4.54
CA ARG A 263 1.88 17.71 3.54
C ARG A 263 3.18 18.45 3.88
N ALA A 264 3.94 18.81 2.85
CA ALA A 264 5.07 19.73 2.99
C ALA A 264 4.64 21.05 3.66
N GLY A 265 5.24 21.35 4.82
CA GLY A 265 4.93 22.56 5.61
C GLY A 265 3.75 22.43 6.59
N GLY A 266 3.11 21.26 6.68
CA GLY A 266 2.09 20.96 7.70
C GLY A 266 2.73 20.53 9.02
N SER A 267 3.52 21.39 9.66
CA SER A 267 3.86 21.19 11.07
C SER A 267 2.75 21.77 11.93
N THR A 268 2.38 21.04 12.96
CA THR A 268 1.65 21.57 14.10
C THR A 268 2.40 22.79 14.67
N GLY A 269 1.87 23.99 14.44
CA GLY A 269 2.18 25.17 15.25
C GLY A 269 3.52 25.88 15.02
N GLY A 270 4.25 25.64 13.92
CA GLY A 270 5.51 26.36 13.65
C GLY A 270 5.57 26.91 12.23
N THR A 271 5.46 28.22 12.08
CA THR A 271 5.61 28.97 10.82
C THR A 271 7.02 28.77 10.22
N SER A 272 7.23 27.69 9.47
CA SER A 272 8.45 27.54 8.67
C SER A 272 8.30 28.26 7.33
N LYS A 273 8.93 29.44 7.22
CA LYS A 273 9.02 30.28 6.00
C LYS A 273 9.71 29.59 4.80
N ALA A 274 10.12 28.33 4.93
CA ALA A 274 10.76 27.55 3.86
C ALA A 274 9.76 26.93 2.87
N ALA A 275 8.51 26.66 3.30
CA ALA A 275 7.49 26.02 2.45
C ALA A 275 7.00 26.92 1.30
N SER A 276 7.00 28.24 1.49
CA SER A 276 6.59 29.21 0.46
C SER A 276 7.58 29.30 -0.72
N SER A 277 8.83 28.86 -0.53
CA SER A 277 9.85 28.85 -1.58
C SER A 277 9.69 27.64 -2.52
N ALA A 278 9.34 26.46 -1.98
CA ALA A 278 9.10 25.27 -2.78
C ALA A 278 7.85 25.39 -3.67
N GLU A 279 6.79 26.04 -3.17
CA GLU A 279 5.58 26.33 -3.95
C GLU A 279 5.85 27.37 -5.07
N LYS A 280 6.71 28.37 -4.82
CA LYS A 280 7.15 29.33 -5.85
C LYS A 280 8.05 28.72 -6.92
N ALA A 281 8.95 27.80 -6.55
CA ALA A 281 9.88 27.18 -7.49
C ALA A 281 9.20 26.25 -8.50
N LEU A 282 8.07 25.62 -8.14
CA LEU A 282 7.34 24.71 -9.04
C LEU A 282 6.42 25.45 -10.02
N LYS A 283 6.00 26.69 -9.70
CA LYS A 283 5.21 27.54 -10.60
C LYS A 283 5.97 27.97 -11.87
N GLY A 284 7.30 27.86 -11.88
CA GLY A 284 8.17 28.22 -13.01
C GLY A 284 8.41 27.11 -14.03
N LYS A 285 7.96 25.88 -13.78
CA LYS A 285 8.03 24.79 -14.76
C LYS A 285 6.71 24.67 -15.51
N VAL A 286 6.71 25.13 -16.75
CA VAL A 286 5.62 24.91 -17.71
C VAL A 286 5.33 23.40 -17.78
N GLY A 287 4.16 22.98 -17.29
CA GLY A 287 3.72 21.57 -17.28
C GLY A 287 3.20 21.05 -15.94
N ALA A 288 3.40 21.75 -14.81
CA ALA A 288 2.79 21.34 -13.54
C ALA A 288 1.30 21.73 -13.50
N ALA A 289 0.40 20.74 -13.50
CA ALA A 289 -1.04 20.96 -13.40
C ALA A 289 -1.41 21.73 -12.11
N PRO A 290 -2.37 22.68 -12.15
CA PRO A 290 -2.86 23.36 -10.96
C PRO A 290 -3.47 22.33 -9.99
N GLY A 291 -2.89 22.16 -8.79
CA GLY A 291 -3.38 21.23 -7.77
C GLY A 291 -2.49 20.02 -7.46
N ALA A 292 -1.24 19.99 -7.93
CA ALA A 292 -0.28 18.94 -7.55
C ALA A 292 -0.06 18.92 -6.02
N ALA A 293 -0.69 17.97 -5.32
CA ALA A 293 -0.37 17.66 -3.93
C ALA A 293 1.12 17.29 -3.85
N VAL A 294 1.89 18.06 -3.08
CA VAL A 294 3.30 17.77 -2.82
C VAL A 294 3.37 16.73 -1.72
N PHE A 295 3.33 15.45 -2.11
CA PHE A 295 3.77 14.37 -1.24
C PHE A 295 5.24 14.61 -0.94
N GLU A 296 5.70 14.48 0.32
CA GLU A 296 7.14 14.53 0.62
C GLU A 296 7.80 13.16 0.54
N ASP A 297 7.02 12.12 0.85
CA ASP A 297 7.48 10.73 0.91
C ASP A 297 7.93 10.22 -0.47
N LEU A 298 9.15 9.67 -0.52
CA LEU A 298 9.77 9.16 -1.74
C LEU A 298 8.94 8.05 -2.40
N VAL A 299 8.44 7.10 -1.60
CA VAL A 299 7.67 5.95 -2.07
C VAL A 299 6.34 6.42 -2.64
N ILE A 300 5.65 7.32 -1.93
CA ILE A 300 4.36 7.86 -2.41
C ILE A 300 4.54 8.64 -3.71
N LYS A 301 5.60 9.46 -3.84
CA LYS A 301 5.93 10.13 -5.10
C LYS A 301 6.17 9.13 -6.23
N ALA A 302 6.92 8.07 -5.96
CA ALA A 302 7.24 7.04 -6.95
C ALA A 302 5.97 6.31 -7.41
N ILE A 303 5.09 5.91 -6.49
CA ILE A 303 3.78 5.32 -6.81
C ILE A 303 2.97 6.26 -7.70
N MET A 304 2.92 7.55 -7.36
CA MET A 304 2.15 8.54 -8.12
C MET A 304 2.70 8.77 -9.52
N ARG A 305 4.03 8.79 -9.69
CA ARG A 305 4.65 8.86 -11.03
C ARG A 305 4.38 7.61 -11.85
N VAL A 306 4.37 6.44 -11.22
CA VAL A 306 3.98 5.18 -11.87
C VAL A 306 2.52 5.26 -12.33
N CYS A 307 1.60 5.71 -11.46
CA CYS A 307 0.19 5.91 -11.82
C CYS A 307 0.05 6.85 -13.03
N ASP A 308 0.66 8.03 -12.96
CA ASP A 308 0.58 9.05 -14.00
C ASP A 308 1.15 8.53 -15.34
N SER A 309 2.27 7.78 -15.30
CA SER A 309 2.91 7.22 -16.50
C SER A 309 2.06 6.10 -17.14
N LEU A 310 1.42 5.27 -16.32
CA LEU A 310 0.52 4.22 -16.78
C LEU A 310 -0.76 4.79 -17.39
N GLU A 311 -1.35 5.79 -16.76
CA GLU A 311 -2.54 6.49 -17.27
C GLU A 311 -2.25 7.17 -18.62
N GLN A 312 -1.09 7.81 -18.73
CA GLN A 312 -0.63 8.45 -19.97
C GLN A 312 -0.09 7.48 -21.02
N LYS A 313 -0.09 6.17 -20.73
CA LYS A 313 0.44 5.11 -21.62
C LYS A 313 1.85 5.40 -22.11
N MET A 314 2.71 5.91 -21.21
CA MET A 314 4.10 6.20 -21.53
C MET A 314 4.86 4.91 -21.86
N SER A 315 5.85 4.99 -22.75
CA SER A 315 6.69 3.85 -23.11
C SER A 315 7.57 3.36 -21.97
N HIS A 316 7.97 4.26 -21.07
CA HIS A 316 8.77 3.94 -19.90
C HIS A 316 7.99 4.25 -18.62
N ILE A 317 7.83 3.24 -17.76
CA ILE A 317 7.20 3.38 -16.45
C ILE A 317 8.29 3.44 -15.37
N PRO A 318 8.34 4.49 -14.52
CA PRO A 318 9.44 4.76 -13.61
C PRO A 318 9.39 3.91 -12.32
N TYR A 319 9.23 2.59 -12.43
CA TYR A 319 9.25 1.70 -11.26
C TYR A 319 10.55 1.77 -10.46
N ARG A 320 11.65 2.20 -11.09
CA ARG A 320 12.98 2.33 -10.47
C ARG A 320 13.15 3.58 -9.60
N ASP A 321 12.16 4.47 -9.55
CA ASP A 321 12.20 5.67 -8.68
C ASP A 321 12.19 5.33 -7.19
N SER A 322 11.72 4.13 -6.82
CA SER A 322 11.77 3.58 -5.46
C SER A 322 12.03 2.07 -5.51
N LYS A 323 12.67 1.52 -4.48
CA LYS A 323 12.84 0.07 -4.31
C LYS A 323 11.48 -0.61 -4.13
N LEU A 324 10.56 0.00 -3.37
CA LEU A 324 9.22 -0.54 -3.15
C LEU A 324 8.38 -0.57 -4.44
N THR A 325 8.44 0.44 -5.30
CA THR A 325 7.70 0.41 -6.58
C THR A 325 8.19 -0.67 -7.53
N ARG A 326 9.45 -1.10 -7.42
CA ARG A 326 9.96 -2.29 -8.14
C ARG A 326 9.29 -3.56 -7.64
N LEU A 327 9.17 -3.73 -6.33
CA LEU A 327 8.52 -4.89 -5.71
C LEU A 327 7.01 -4.93 -6.00
N LEU A 328 6.38 -3.77 -6.16
CA LEU A 328 4.95 -3.63 -6.45
C LEU A 328 4.60 -3.63 -7.96
N CYS A 329 5.56 -3.90 -8.85
CA CYS A 329 5.33 -3.84 -10.30
C CYS A 329 4.15 -4.73 -10.76
N ASN A 330 3.96 -5.90 -10.14
CA ASN A 330 2.83 -6.78 -10.44
C ASN A 330 1.48 -6.17 -10.05
N ALA A 331 1.43 -5.38 -8.99
CA ALA A 331 0.22 -4.75 -8.48
C ALA A 331 -0.10 -3.40 -9.17
N LEU A 332 0.90 -2.72 -9.71
CA LEU A 332 0.74 -1.39 -10.32
C LEU A 332 1.05 -1.47 -11.81
N GLY A 333 0.08 -1.86 -12.64
CA GLY A 333 0.21 -2.00 -14.10
C GLY A 333 0.69 -3.38 -14.57
N GLY A 334 0.72 -4.38 -13.68
CA GLY A 334 1.25 -5.71 -13.96
C GLY A 334 0.19 -6.82 -14.06
N ARG A 335 0.57 -8.03 -13.59
CA ARG A 335 -0.23 -9.27 -13.69
C ARG A 335 -1.04 -9.62 -12.43
N GLY A 336 -0.97 -8.79 -11.39
CA GLY A 336 -1.69 -9.00 -10.14
C GLY A 336 -2.87 -8.05 -9.95
N SER A 337 -3.69 -8.31 -8.94
CA SER A 337 -4.70 -7.37 -8.47
C SER A 337 -4.12 -6.42 -7.40
N CYS A 338 -4.72 -5.24 -7.27
CA CYS A 338 -4.35 -4.25 -6.26
C CYS A 338 -5.57 -3.77 -5.49
N LEU A 339 -5.51 -3.84 -4.17
CA LEU A 339 -6.54 -3.38 -3.24
C LEU A 339 -5.95 -2.19 -2.47
N CYS A 340 -6.63 -1.06 -2.48
CA CYS A 340 -6.19 0.13 -1.76
C CYS A 340 -7.23 0.52 -0.71
N ALA A 341 -6.85 0.45 0.57
CA ALA A 341 -7.62 0.99 1.68
C ALA A 341 -7.16 2.41 2.00
N LEU A 342 -7.95 3.41 1.62
CA LEU A 342 -7.70 4.81 1.92
C LEU A 342 -8.28 5.18 3.29
N HIS A 343 -7.42 5.66 4.19
CA HIS A 343 -7.80 6.19 5.50
C HIS A 343 -7.74 7.71 5.50
N VAL A 344 -8.89 8.33 5.33
CA VAL A 344 -9.06 9.76 5.09
C VAL A 344 -9.48 10.47 6.37
N GLY A 345 -8.61 11.34 6.90
CA GLY A 345 -8.95 12.24 8.00
C GLY A 345 -9.66 13.50 7.48
N LEU A 346 -10.73 13.92 8.14
CA LEU A 346 -11.52 15.11 7.77
C LEU A 346 -11.09 16.37 8.53
N ASP A 347 -9.83 16.49 8.96
CA ASP A 347 -9.36 17.66 9.72
C ASP A 347 -9.03 18.87 8.82
N SER A 348 -8.62 18.62 7.57
CA SER A 348 -8.31 19.67 6.59
C SER A 348 -8.89 19.29 5.23
N PHE A 349 -9.56 20.25 4.59
CA PHE A 349 -10.10 20.05 3.23
C PHE A 349 -8.99 19.74 2.24
N GLU A 350 -7.87 20.45 2.29
CA GLU A 350 -6.74 20.28 1.37
C GLU A 350 -6.07 18.92 1.54
N GLU A 351 -5.92 18.45 2.78
CA GLU A 351 -5.37 17.12 3.08
C GLU A 351 -6.31 16.00 2.64
N THR A 352 -7.60 16.17 2.95
CA THR A 352 -8.66 15.26 2.50
C THR A 352 -8.66 15.14 0.98
N GLU A 353 -8.62 16.28 0.29
CA GLU A 353 -8.61 16.35 -1.16
C GLU A 353 -7.38 15.63 -1.75
N ALA A 354 -6.20 15.85 -1.19
CA ALA A 354 -4.96 15.21 -1.67
C ALA A 354 -5.02 13.68 -1.55
N MET A 355 -5.56 13.14 -0.46
CA MET A 355 -5.75 11.70 -0.29
C MET A 355 -6.75 11.11 -1.29
N LEU A 356 -7.85 11.81 -1.52
CA LEU A 356 -8.87 11.37 -2.49
C LEU A 356 -8.32 11.42 -3.93
N GLN A 357 -7.51 12.43 -4.26
CA GLN A 357 -6.80 12.50 -5.53
C GLN A 357 -5.81 11.34 -5.71
N PHE A 358 -5.09 10.96 -4.64
CA PHE A 358 -4.22 9.77 -4.66
C PHE A 358 -5.03 8.52 -5.01
N GLY A 359 -6.13 8.27 -4.30
CA GLY A 359 -7.01 7.13 -4.58
C GLY A 359 -7.54 7.12 -6.00
N LYS A 360 -7.92 8.29 -6.52
CA LYS A 360 -8.41 8.43 -7.89
C LYS A 360 -7.36 7.98 -8.91
N ARG A 361 -6.11 8.41 -8.74
CA ARG A 361 -5.02 8.01 -9.65
C ARG A 361 -4.69 6.53 -9.54
N VAL A 362 -4.68 5.97 -8.33
CA VAL A 362 -4.51 4.52 -8.14
C VAL A 362 -5.62 3.76 -8.85
N SER A 363 -6.88 4.19 -8.71
CA SER A 363 -8.05 3.55 -9.35
C SER A 363 -8.07 3.66 -10.88
N ALA A 364 -7.30 4.57 -11.46
CA ALA A 364 -7.20 4.77 -12.91
C ALA A 364 -6.27 3.74 -13.58
N ILE A 365 -5.38 3.10 -12.82
CA ILE A 365 -4.50 2.06 -13.35
C ILE A 365 -5.33 0.84 -13.78
N ARG A 366 -4.82 0.08 -14.75
CA ARG A 366 -5.37 -1.19 -15.22
C ARG A 366 -4.28 -2.27 -15.15
N ASN A 367 -4.64 -3.43 -14.61
CA ASN A 367 -3.75 -4.60 -14.58
C ASN A 367 -4.32 -5.72 -15.44
N SER A 368 -3.45 -6.60 -15.94
CA SER A 368 -3.83 -7.79 -16.70
C SER A 368 -3.70 -9.02 -15.80
N VAL A 369 -4.67 -9.18 -14.90
CA VAL A 369 -4.64 -10.23 -13.88
C VAL A 369 -4.57 -11.60 -14.56
N SER A 370 -3.61 -12.42 -14.15
CA SER A 370 -3.47 -13.79 -14.66
C SER A 370 -2.84 -14.70 -13.63
N PRO A 371 -3.27 -15.97 -13.56
CA PRO A 371 -2.63 -16.96 -12.71
C PRO A 371 -1.15 -17.13 -13.07
N ASN A 372 -0.31 -17.26 -12.06
CA ASN A 372 1.08 -17.63 -12.24
C ASN A 372 1.18 -19.16 -12.16
N SER A 373 1.01 -19.80 -13.30
CA SER A 373 1.06 -21.26 -13.44
C SER A 373 2.13 -21.69 -14.44
N ILE A 374 2.80 -22.80 -14.14
CA ILE A 374 3.77 -23.45 -15.01
C ILE A 374 3.20 -24.84 -15.34
N ASN A 375 2.92 -25.07 -16.61
CA ASN A 375 2.50 -26.38 -17.11
C ASN A 375 3.67 -27.03 -17.87
N TYR A 376 4.30 -28.01 -17.24
CA TYR A 376 5.47 -28.70 -17.81
C TYR A 376 5.13 -29.55 -19.04
N GLY A 377 3.92 -30.10 -19.14
CA GLY A 377 3.48 -30.86 -20.32
C GLY A 377 3.33 -29.98 -21.57
N ALA A 378 2.87 -28.73 -21.39
CA ALA A 378 2.79 -27.75 -22.48
C ALA A 378 4.16 -27.21 -22.91
N LEU A 379 5.15 -27.23 -22.01
CA LEU A 379 6.53 -26.81 -22.28
C LEU A 379 7.33 -27.85 -23.08
N GLN A 380 7.00 -29.14 -22.97
CA GLN A 380 7.66 -30.21 -23.73
C GLN A 380 7.11 -30.37 -25.16
N ALA A 381 5.96 -29.76 -25.46
CA ALA A 381 5.33 -29.77 -26.78
C ALA A 381 5.74 -28.59 -27.68
N ARG A 382 6.64 -27.72 -27.21
CA ARG A 382 7.28 -26.62 -27.95
C ARG A 382 8.76 -26.93 -28.11
#